data_AF-A0A6B3E6U3-F1
#
_entry.id   AF-A0A6B3E6U3-F1
#
_cell.length_a   1.000
_cell.length_b   1.000
_cell.length_c   1.000
_cell.angle_alpha   90.00
_cell.angle_beta   90.00
_cell.angle_gamma   90.00
#
_symmetry.space_group_name_H-M   'P 1'
#
loop_
_entity.id
_entity.type
_entity.pdbx_description
1 polymer ?
#
loop_
_entity_poly.entity_id
_entity_poly.type
_entity_poly.pdbx_seq_one_letter_code
_entity_poly.pdbx_strand_id
1 'polypeptide(L)'
;MVILALSSCASPWGCTDTTAERGEAGARVQVVDTSEQPTGVTAEVVDWRLEPHPQVPAEGDKVHFHYRFDGASEASGPAVDACAVDKGRVALGCQTIYSSEARLEPDGALTGDDYLTVEHPEQVVGVLLIPNDQSYDRRTCAQDVKDGGGPHPPKPAGVGDRL
;
A
#
# COMPACT_ATOMS: atom_id res chain seq x y z
N MET A 1 -16.12 -3.40 60.44
CA MET A 1 -16.88 -3.61 59.19
C MET A 1 -16.23 -2.73 58.14
N VAL A 2 -15.68 -3.36 57.11
CA VAL A 2 -14.76 -2.78 56.11
C VAL A 2 -15.56 -2.05 55.04
N ILE A 3 -15.18 -0.81 54.71
CA ILE A 3 -15.44 -0.22 53.40
C ILE A 3 -14.20 0.60 53.01
N LEU A 4 -13.20 -0.08 52.44
CA LEU A 4 -12.15 0.55 51.66
C LEU A 4 -12.63 0.58 50.21
N ALA A 5 -13.27 1.70 49.84
CA ALA A 5 -13.58 1.99 48.44
C ALA A 5 -12.26 2.34 47.75
N LEU A 6 -11.65 1.37 47.06
CA LEU A 6 -10.57 1.63 46.12
C LEU A 6 -11.18 2.36 44.93
N SER A 7 -11.08 3.70 44.93
CA SER A 7 -11.45 4.51 43.78
C SER A 7 -10.62 4.06 42.59
N SER A 8 -11.33 3.54 41.60
CA SER A 8 -10.88 3.23 40.26
C SER A 8 -9.82 4.22 39.78
N CYS A 9 -8.60 3.74 39.55
CA CYS A 9 -7.64 4.42 38.69
C CYS A 9 -8.11 4.24 37.25
N ALA A 10 -9.17 4.95 36.85
CA ALA A 10 -9.43 5.20 35.44
C ALA A 10 -8.53 6.35 35.01
N SER A 11 -7.24 6.06 34.83
CA SER A 11 -6.41 6.91 33.97
C SER A 11 -7.16 7.04 32.64
N PRO A 12 -7.29 8.24 32.06
CA PRO A 12 -7.84 8.36 30.72
C PRO A 12 -6.82 7.69 29.80
N TRP A 13 -7.00 6.40 29.51
CA TRP A 13 -6.27 5.71 28.46
C TRP A 13 -6.82 6.25 27.14
N GLY A 14 -6.49 7.51 26.87
CA GLY A 14 -6.77 8.20 25.62
C GLY A 14 -5.91 7.55 24.56
N CYS A 15 -6.52 6.63 23.83
CA CYS A 15 -5.99 6.06 22.61
C CYS A 15 -5.70 7.22 21.64
N THR A 16 -4.44 7.42 21.25
CA THR A 16 -4.07 8.45 20.26
C THR A 16 -3.71 7.74 18.97
N ASP A 17 -4.58 7.91 17.97
CA ASP A 17 -4.44 7.34 16.64
C ASP A 17 -3.83 8.39 15.70
N THR A 18 -2.87 7.98 14.88
CA THR A 18 -2.23 8.85 13.89
C THR A 18 -2.02 8.08 12.59
N THR A 19 -2.11 8.80 11.47
CA THR A 19 -1.84 8.26 10.14
C THR A 19 -0.48 8.77 9.69
N ALA A 20 0.40 7.86 9.28
CA ALA A 20 1.69 8.23 8.70
C ALA A 20 1.51 9.03 7.41
N GLU A 21 2.53 9.81 7.05
CA GLU A 21 2.56 10.50 5.77
C GLU A 21 3.02 9.56 4.65
N ARG A 22 2.55 9.82 3.43
CA ARG A 22 3.01 9.07 2.26
C ARG A 22 4.45 9.45 1.96
N GLY A 23 5.29 8.43 1.77
CA GLY A 23 6.64 8.61 1.26
C GLY A 23 6.66 8.98 -0.21
N GLU A 24 7.84 9.36 -0.70
CA GLU A 24 8.04 9.76 -2.09
C GLU A 24 7.83 8.59 -3.05
N ALA A 25 6.95 8.78 -4.04
CA ALA A 25 6.64 7.73 -5.00
C ALA A 25 7.71 7.59 -6.08
N GLY A 26 7.95 6.34 -6.50
CA GLY A 26 8.94 6.00 -7.52
C GLY A 26 8.61 4.72 -8.26
N ALA A 27 9.22 4.51 -9.43
CA ALA A 27 9.11 3.23 -10.14
C ALA A 27 9.80 2.09 -9.37
N ARG A 28 10.81 2.43 -8.56
CA ARG A 28 11.50 1.53 -7.63
C ARG A 28 11.59 2.21 -6.28
N VAL A 29 11.16 1.53 -5.23
CA VAL A 29 11.08 2.08 -3.87
C VAL A 29 11.59 1.09 -2.83
N GLN A 30 12.22 1.62 -1.79
CA GLN A 30 12.48 0.86 -0.57
C GLN A 30 11.20 0.88 0.27
N VAL A 31 10.67 -0.29 0.59
CA VAL A 31 9.46 -0.39 1.43
C VAL A 31 9.80 0.04 2.85
N VAL A 32 8.93 0.85 3.45
CA VAL A 32 9.06 1.35 4.82
C VAL A 32 7.82 1.02 5.65
N ASP A 33 8.04 0.79 6.94
CA ASP A 33 6.95 0.60 7.91
C ASP A 33 6.29 1.93 8.33
N THR A 34 5.35 1.87 9.26
CA THR A 34 4.63 3.06 9.77
C THR A 34 5.50 4.02 10.58
N SER A 35 6.74 3.63 10.91
CA SER A 35 7.77 4.46 11.55
C SER A 35 8.84 4.94 10.55
N GLU A 36 8.54 4.84 9.25
CA GLU A 36 9.43 5.19 8.13
C GLU A 36 10.74 4.38 8.12
N GLN A 37 10.77 3.23 8.81
CA GLN A 37 11.96 2.38 8.82
C GLN A 37 11.96 1.43 7.62
N PRO A 38 13.09 1.32 6.89
CA PRO A 38 13.22 0.35 5.81
C PRO A 38 12.99 -1.09 6.30
N THR A 39 12.14 -1.83 5.59
CA THR A 39 11.84 -3.23 5.92
C THR A 39 12.88 -4.22 5.36
N GLY A 40 13.81 -3.73 4.53
CA GLY A 40 14.72 -4.57 3.74
C GLY A 40 14.10 -5.07 2.43
N VAL A 41 12.83 -4.75 2.15
CA VAL A 41 12.15 -5.10 0.90
C VAL A 41 12.23 -3.95 -0.10
N THR A 42 12.57 -4.25 -1.35
CA THR A 42 12.45 -3.30 -2.47
C THR A 42 11.27 -3.70 -3.34
N ALA A 43 10.41 -2.75 -3.68
CA ALA A 43 9.34 -2.94 -4.66
C ALA A 43 9.66 -2.17 -5.94
N GLU A 44 9.38 -2.75 -7.10
CA GLU A 44 9.70 -2.18 -8.41
C GLU A 44 8.61 -2.49 -9.44
N VAL A 45 8.25 -1.49 -10.24
CA VAL A 45 7.56 -1.67 -11.53
C VAL A 45 8.62 -1.95 -12.58
N VAL A 46 8.65 -3.18 -13.08
CA VAL A 46 9.66 -3.65 -14.03
C VAL A 46 9.31 -3.23 -15.46
N ASP A 47 8.03 -3.29 -15.80
CA ASP A 47 7.51 -2.91 -17.12
C ASP A 47 6.04 -2.52 -17.02
N TRP A 48 5.54 -1.72 -17.95
CA TRP A 48 4.12 -1.44 -18.08
C TRP A 48 3.74 -1.06 -19.51
N ARG A 49 2.48 -1.28 -19.87
CA ARG A 49 1.92 -0.94 -21.18
C ARG A 49 0.40 -0.76 -21.12
N LEU A 50 -0.13 -0.05 -22.10
CA LEU A 50 -1.57 -0.01 -22.35
C LEU A 50 -1.94 -1.22 -23.20
N GLU A 51 -2.87 -2.04 -22.71
CA GLU A 51 -3.42 -3.15 -23.48
C GLU A 51 -4.82 -3.52 -23.01
N PRO A 52 -5.63 -4.20 -23.85
CA PRO A 52 -6.92 -4.71 -23.44
C PRO A 52 -6.79 -5.75 -22.33
N HIS A 53 -7.64 -5.65 -21.30
CA HIS A 53 -7.75 -6.70 -20.29
C HIS A 53 -8.25 -8.01 -20.95
N PRO A 54 -7.69 -9.20 -20.61
CA PRO A 54 -8.03 -10.47 -21.28
C PRO A 54 -9.47 -10.96 -21.05
N GLN A 55 -10.26 -10.29 -20.20
CA GLN A 55 -11.65 -10.65 -19.92
C GLN A 55 -12.60 -10.25 -21.06
N VAL A 56 -13.58 -11.12 -21.35
CA VAL A 56 -14.58 -10.90 -22.40
C VAL A 56 -15.96 -10.63 -21.77
N PRO A 57 -16.72 -9.61 -22.25
CA PRO A 57 -16.37 -8.65 -23.30
C PRO A 57 -15.27 -7.67 -22.87
N ALA A 58 -14.43 -7.26 -23.81
CA ALA A 58 -13.34 -6.32 -23.53
C ALA A 58 -13.89 -4.96 -23.09
N GLU A 59 -13.32 -4.40 -22.03
CA GLU A 59 -13.68 -3.09 -21.46
C GLU A 59 -12.81 -1.93 -21.99
N GLY A 60 -12.00 -2.19 -23.02
CA GLY A 60 -10.99 -1.25 -23.53
C GLY A 60 -9.61 -1.46 -22.91
N ASP A 61 -8.69 -0.54 -23.21
CA ASP A 61 -7.32 -0.60 -22.73
C ASP A 61 -7.25 -0.28 -21.23
N LYS A 62 -6.50 -1.09 -20.50
CA LYS A 62 -6.12 -0.87 -19.10
C LYS A 62 -4.59 -0.74 -19.02
N VAL A 63 -4.09 -0.25 -17.90
CA VAL A 63 -2.65 -0.18 -17.65
C VAL A 63 -2.20 -1.52 -17.09
N HIS A 64 -1.62 -2.36 -17.93
CA HIS A 64 -0.97 -3.60 -17.52
C HIS A 64 0.43 -3.29 -17.03
N PHE A 65 0.80 -3.76 -15.84
CA PHE A 65 2.14 -3.55 -15.30
C PHE A 65 2.65 -4.80 -14.59
N HIS A 66 3.95 -5.02 -14.71
CA HIS A 66 4.66 -6.09 -14.02
C HIS A 66 5.42 -5.48 -12.85
N TYR A 67 5.36 -6.16 -11.72
CA TYR A 67 6.01 -5.73 -10.51
C TYR A 67 6.85 -6.85 -9.89
N ARG A 68 7.81 -6.42 -9.08
CA ARG A 68 8.71 -7.30 -8.34
C ARG A 68 8.89 -6.78 -6.91
N PHE A 69 8.98 -7.72 -5.98
CA PHE A 69 9.43 -7.49 -4.61
C PHE A 69 10.70 -8.31 -4.35
N ASP A 70 11.80 -7.62 -4.08
CA ASP A 70 13.06 -8.24 -3.65
C ASP A 70 13.16 -8.23 -2.13
N GLY A 71 13.50 -9.38 -1.53
CA GLY A 71 13.66 -9.52 -0.07
C GLY A 71 12.37 -9.79 0.72
N ALA A 72 11.21 -9.86 0.04
CA ALA A 72 9.94 -10.25 0.65
C ALA A 72 9.83 -11.78 0.81
N SER A 73 9.04 -12.24 1.78
CA SER A 73 8.77 -13.67 2.01
C SER A 73 7.42 -14.10 1.44
N GLU A 74 7.30 -15.36 1.01
CA GLU A 74 6.03 -15.92 0.50
C GLU A 74 4.91 -15.98 1.55
N ALA A 75 5.26 -16.13 2.84
CA ALA A 75 4.28 -16.38 3.90
C ALA A 75 3.67 -15.11 4.50
N SER A 76 4.43 -14.02 4.49
CA SER A 76 4.01 -12.69 4.93
C SER A 76 4.81 -11.67 4.14
N GLY A 77 4.12 -10.77 3.46
CA GLY A 77 4.76 -9.88 2.53
C GLY A 77 4.14 -8.48 2.59
N PRO A 78 4.95 -7.43 2.41
CA PRO A 78 4.44 -6.07 2.40
C PRO A 78 3.48 -5.86 1.24
N ALA A 79 2.64 -4.84 1.41
CA ALA A 79 1.76 -4.35 0.38
C ALA A 79 2.11 -2.89 0.07
N VAL A 80 2.05 -2.47 -1.19
CA VAL A 80 2.32 -1.07 -1.58
C VAL A 80 1.25 -0.58 -2.53
N ASP A 81 0.96 0.71 -2.49
CA ASP A 81 0.06 1.31 -3.48
C ASP A 81 0.81 1.52 -4.80
N ALA A 82 0.24 0.98 -5.87
CA ALA A 82 0.66 1.21 -7.25
C ALA A 82 -0.33 2.15 -7.94
N CYS A 83 0.17 3.21 -8.57
CA CYS A 83 -0.64 4.24 -9.21
C CYS A 83 -0.18 4.53 -10.63
N ALA A 84 -1.10 4.49 -11.59
CA ALA A 84 -0.89 5.05 -12.92
C ALA A 84 -0.95 6.58 -12.82
N VAL A 85 0.02 7.28 -13.41
CA VAL A 85 0.15 8.73 -13.27
C VAL A 85 0.23 9.46 -14.60
N ASP A 86 -0.17 10.73 -14.59
CA ASP A 86 0.04 11.67 -15.69
C ASP A 86 1.41 12.36 -15.61
N LYS A 87 1.68 13.27 -16.56
CA LYS A 87 2.93 14.06 -16.61
C LYS A 87 3.16 14.96 -15.39
N GLY A 88 2.09 15.30 -14.67
CA GLY A 88 2.13 16.07 -13.43
C GLY A 88 2.26 15.21 -12.18
N ARG A 89 2.48 13.89 -12.33
CA ARG A 89 2.44 12.90 -11.25
C ARG A 89 1.11 12.89 -10.49
N VAL A 90 0.01 13.19 -11.17
CA VAL A 90 -1.33 13.02 -10.61
C VAL A 90 -1.78 11.59 -10.87
N ALA A 91 -2.25 10.90 -9.83
CA ALA A 91 -2.79 9.56 -9.92
C ALA A 91 -4.08 9.55 -10.74
N LEU A 92 -4.09 8.72 -11.78
CA LEU A 92 -5.24 8.45 -12.67
C LEU A 92 -6.01 7.19 -12.26
N GLY A 93 -5.36 6.31 -11.50
CA GLY A 93 -5.92 5.10 -10.91
C GLY A 93 -4.88 4.45 -10.01
N CYS A 94 -5.30 3.94 -8.85
CA CYS A 94 -4.42 3.32 -7.87
C CYS A 94 -5.04 2.03 -7.32
N GLN A 95 -4.17 1.08 -6.94
CA GLN A 95 -4.55 -0.08 -6.16
C GLN A 95 -3.39 -0.53 -5.27
N THR A 96 -3.71 -1.21 -4.18
CA THR A 96 -2.70 -1.84 -3.34
C THR A 96 -2.36 -3.21 -3.90
N ILE A 97 -1.07 -3.47 -4.13
CA ILE A 97 -0.55 -4.78 -4.55
C ILE A 97 0.13 -5.47 -3.38
N TYR A 98 -0.06 -6.78 -3.25
CA TYR A 98 0.49 -7.58 -2.18
C TYR A 98 1.60 -8.49 -2.71
N SER A 99 2.76 -8.47 -2.08
CA SER A 99 3.83 -9.42 -2.42
C SER A 99 3.42 -10.89 -2.21
N SER A 100 2.47 -11.18 -1.32
CA SER A 100 1.92 -12.53 -1.13
C SER A 100 1.06 -13.04 -2.30
N GLU A 101 0.62 -12.16 -3.20
CA GLU A 101 -0.13 -12.54 -4.40
C GLU A 101 0.80 -12.80 -5.61
N ALA A 102 2.08 -12.44 -5.47
CA ALA A 102 3.11 -12.67 -6.47
C ALA A 102 3.71 -14.09 -6.39
N ARG A 103 4.36 -14.50 -7.47
CA ARG A 103 5.04 -15.79 -7.61
C ARG A 103 6.52 -15.67 -7.26
N LEU A 104 7.04 -16.65 -6.52
CA LEU A 104 8.47 -16.79 -6.27
C LEU A 104 9.23 -17.22 -7.55
N GLU A 105 10.20 -16.40 -7.92
CA GLU A 105 11.10 -16.63 -9.05
C GLU A 105 12.41 -17.31 -8.60
N PRO A 106 13.17 -17.93 -9.53
CA PRO A 106 14.41 -18.64 -9.21
C PRO A 106 15.51 -17.80 -8.55
N ASP A 107 15.49 -16.48 -8.72
CA ASP A 107 16.40 -15.54 -8.07
C ASP A 107 15.96 -15.12 -6.66
N GLY A 108 14.83 -15.65 -6.18
CA GLY A 108 14.27 -15.41 -4.86
C GLY A 108 13.36 -14.18 -4.77
N ALA A 109 13.14 -13.46 -5.88
CA ALA A 109 12.22 -12.34 -5.92
C ALA A 109 10.76 -12.82 -6.08
N LEU A 110 9.80 -12.05 -5.57
CA LEU A 110 8.37 -12.27 -5.81
C LEU A 110 7.93 -11.38 -6.97
N THR A 111 7.47 -11.95 -8.08
CA THR A 111 6.99 -11.20 -9.25
C THR A 111 5.54 -11.47 -9.57
N GLY A 112 4.84 -10.43 -10.01
CA GLY A 112 3.45 -10.53 -10.45
C GLY A 112 3.14 -9.48 -11.51
N ASP A 113 1.90 -9.49 -11.97
CA ASP A 113 1.37 -8.50 -12.88
C ASP A 113 -0.07 -8.15 -12.49
N ASP A 114 -0.50 -6.95 -12.85
CA ASP A 114 -1.84 -6.46 -12.53
C ASP A 114 -2.29 -5.40 -13.55
N TYR A 115 -3.57 -5.06 -13.51
CA TYR A 115 -4.24 -4.11 -14.40
C TYR A 115 -4.89 -2.98 -13.63
N LEU A 116 -4.44 -1.74 -13.86
CA LEU A 116 -5.15 -0.56 -13.36
C LEU A 116 -6.22 -0.10 -14.36
N THR A 117 -7.42 0.10 -13.85
CA THR A 117 -8.49 0.78 -14.59
C THR A 117 -8.30 2.29 -14.46
N VAL A 118 -8.25 2.99 -15.59
CA VAL A 118 -8.14 4.44 -15.67
C VAL A 118 -9.16 4.98 -16.67
N GLU A 119 -9.69 6.18 -16.44
CA GLU A 119 -10.70 6.78 -17.32
C GLU A 119 -10.11 7.22 -18.67
N HIS A 120 -8.87 7.69 -18.65
CA HIS A 120 -8.16 8.23 -19.81
C HIS A 120 -6.78 7.56 -19.97
N PRO A 121 -6.71 6.31 -20.50
CA PRO A 121 -5.46 5.57 -20.62
C PRO A 121 -4.36 6.33 -21.38
N GLU A 122 -4.73 7.15 -22.36
CA GLU A 122 -3.82 7.96 -23.17
C GLU A 122 -3.06 9.04 -22.38
N GLN A 123 -3.49 9.35 -21.16
CA GLN A 123 -2.84 10.32 -20.27
C GLN A 123 -1.76 9.69 -19.39
N VAL A 124 -1.73 8.36 -19.31
CA VAL A 124 -0.78 7.62 -18.47
C VAL A 124 0.63 7.74 -19.07
N VAL A 125 1.58 8.13 -18.23
CA VAL A 125 3.01 8.20 -18.61
C VAL A 125 3.91 7.32 -17.75
N GLY A 126 3.35 6.65 -16.74
CA GLY A 126 4.06 5.72 -15.89
C GLY A 126 3.18 5.11 -14.81
N VAL A 127 3.73 4.10 -14.14
CA VAL A 127 3.19 3.54 -12.90
C VAL A 127 4.23 3.79 -11.80
N LEU A 128 3.79 4.34 -10.68
CA LEU A 128 4.62 4.63 -9.52
C LEU A 128 4.13 3.82 -8.31
N LEU A 129 5.07 3.44 -7.45
CA LEU A 129 4.83 2.78 -6.18
C LEU A 129 5.04 3.78 -5.04
N ILE A 130 4.21 3.68 -4.01
CA ILE A 130 4.36 4.42 -2.76
C ILE A 130 5.04 3.50 -1.74
N PRO A 131 6.13 3.93 -1.08
CA PRO A 131 6.98 3.05 -0.28
C PRO A 131 6.32 2.51 1.00
N ASN A 132 5.24 3.12 1.48
CA ASN A 132 4.64 2.74 2.76
C ASN A 132 3.98 1.36 2.69
N ASP A 133 4.32 0.49 3.64
CA ASP A 133 3.70 -0.83 3.76
C ASP A 133 2.22 -0.72 4.20
N GLN A 134 1.32 -1.13 3.31
CA GLN A 134 -0.13 -1.16 3.50
C GLN A 134 -0.62 -2.48 4.11
N SER A 135 0.25 -3.45 4.39
CA SER A 135 -0.13 -4.76 4.98
C SER A 135 -0.51 -4.69 6.47
N TYR A 136 -0.50 -3.49 7.06
CA TYR A 136 -0.79 -3.27 8.47
C TYR A 136 -2.24 -3.65 8.82
N ASP A 137 -2.40 -4.72 9.60
CA ASP A 137 -3.68 -5.31 9.96
C ASP A 137 -4.25 -4.80 11.31
N ARG A 138 -3.50 -3.99 12.06
CA ARG A 138 -3.96 -3.56 13.39
C ARG A 138 -5.09 -2.56 13.29
N ARG A 139 -6.14 -2.77 14.09
CA ARG A 139 -7.32 -1.91 14.13
C ARG A 139 -6.98 -0.53 14.65
N THR A 140 -7.71 0.46 14.15
CA THR A 140 -7.66 1.85 14.63
C THR A 140 -8.37 2.00 15.97
N CYS A 141 -8.08 3.07 16.71
CA CYS A 141 -8.78 3.40 17.95
C CYS A 141 -10.30 3.54 17.73
N ALA A 142 -10.73 3.95 16.54
CA ALA A 142 -12.13 4.10 16.19
C ALA A 142 -12.87 2.75 16.07
N GLN A 143 -12.15 1.67 15.75
CA GLN A 143 -12.72 0.34 15.60
C GLN A 143 -12.61 -0.48 16.88
N ASP A 144 -11.46 -0.44 17.57
CA ASP A 144 -11.26 -1.13 18.85
C ASP A 144 -10.35 -0.32 19.78
N VAL A 145 -10.94 0.23 20.85
CA VAL A 145 -10.21 1.04 21.83
C VAL A 145 -9.11 0.25 22.57
N LYS A 146 -9.13 -1.08 22.52
CA LYS A 146 -8.16 -1.96 23.20
C LYS A 146 -6.93 -2.26 22.36
N ASP A 147 -7.00 -2.05 21.05
CA ASP A 147 -5.89 -2.35 20.14
C ASP A 147 -4.78 -1.29 20.21
N GLY A 148 -5.00 -0.24 21.02
CA GLY A 148 -4.01 0.79 21.31
C GLY A 148 -3.88 1.76 20.14
N GLY A 149 -3.68 3.04 20.46
CA GLY A 149 -3.38 4.02 19.43
C GLY A 149 -1.99 3.79 18.85
N GLY A 150 -1.69 4.43 17.74
CA GLY A 150 -0.38 4.33 17.12
C GLY A 150 -0.36 4.92 15.72
N PRO A 151 0.81 4.87 15.07
CA PRO A 151 0.95 5.21 13.66
C PRO A 151 0.44 4.06 12.78
N HIS A 152 -0.55 4.37 11.96
CA HIS A 152 -1.07 3.51 10.89
C HIS A 152 -0.41 3.89 9.55
N PRO A 153 -0.44 3.00 8.54
CA PRO A 153 -0.03 3.38 7.20
C PRO A 153 -0.83 4.59 6.71
N PRO A 154 -0.29 5.34 5.74
CA PRO A 154 -1.03 6.43 5.15
C PRO A 154 -2.34 5.93 4.55
N LYS A 155 -3.32 6.83 4.48
CA LYS A 155 -4.51 6.58 3.68
C LYS A 155 -4.09 6.14 2.27
N PRO A 156 -4.64 5.03 1.75
CA PRO A 156 -4.32 4.56 0.40
C PRO A 156 -4.45 5.67 -0.63
N ALA A 157 -3.55 5.68 -1.62
CA ALA A 157 -3.60 6.65 -2.70
C ALA A 157 -4.84 6.46 -3.57
N GLY A 158 -5.38 7.57 -4.06
CA GLY A 158 -6.56 7.59 -4.92
C GLY A 158 -6.42 8.56 -6.09
N VAL A 159 -7.38 8.49 -7.00
CA VAL A 159 -7.44 9.36 -8.18
C VAL A 159 -7.41 10.84 -7.77
N GLY A 160 -6.55 11.62 -8.41
CA GLY A 160 -6.35 13.04 -8.15
C GLY A 160 -5.28 13.35 -7.11
N ASP A 161 -4.76 12.35 -6.39
CA ASP A 161 -3.61 12.54 -5.50
C ASP A 161 -2.36 12.88 -6.32
N ARG A 162 -1.53 13.80 -5.81
CA ARG A 162 -0.22 14.12 -6.41
C ARG A 162 0.87 13.35 -5.68
N LEU A 163 1.73 12.69 -6.47
CA LEU A 163 2.79 11.77 -6.01
C LEU A 163 4.20 12.28 -6.34
#